data_AF-A0A969MLP2-F1
#
_entry.id   AF-A0A969MLP2-F1
#
_cell.length_a   1.000
_cell.length_b   1.000
_cell.length_c   1.000
_cell.angle_alpha   90.00
_cell.angle_beta   90.00
_cell.angle_gamma   90.00
#
_symmetry.space_group_name_H-M   'P 1'
#
loop_
_entity.id
_entity.type
_entity.pdbx_description
1 polymer ?
#
loop_
_entity_poly.entity_id
_entity_poly.type
_entity_poly.pdbx_seq_one_letter_code
_entity_poly.pdbx_strand_id
1 'polypeptide(L)'
;MSEFKQHENLFKFSLYQDNEIVTERVFSADTFNPMARYSVNIKELLPSIIQRLQKLLSKRNPTYREDYGEKTIDFLSEYQNALKSYGFSTEPNKLTPPQIKSVDIHDSAGNLIKTITGVECKFCFFINNNMIVERIFYVDKYNPAIRFSTDIVNTVNDITEDIFSVIKRNDSNNIWDDFNIIKTYGFGHINFVRELTREQRDTYLRNIGDEDFVRSIKLQYRKPNTEEATTVEE
;
A
#
# COMPACT_ATOMS: atom_id res chain seq x y z
N MET A 1 -3.15 26.19 26.39
CA MET A 1 -3.31 24.73 26.21
C MET A 1 -3.14 24.48 24.73
N SER A 2 -2.02 23.89 24.30
CA SER A 2 -1.76 23.66 22.87
C SER A 2 -2.58 22.46 22.38
N GLU A 3 -3.37 22.68 21.34
CA GLU A 3 -4.06 21.64 20.59
C GLU A 3 -3.02 20.70 19.94
N PHE A 4 -2.72 19.57 20.58
CA PHE A 4 -2.14 18.44 19.86
C PHE A 4 -3.24 17.83 19.00
N LYS A 5 -3.48 18.38 17.81
CA LYS A 5 -4.15 17.63 16.74
C LYS A 5 -3.21 16.48 16.38
N GLN A 6 -3.46 15.32 16.98
CA GLN A 6 -2.86 14.06 16.59
C GLN A 6 -3.21 13.85 15.12
N HIS A 7 -2.25 14.08 14.23
CA HIS A 7 -2.46 13.92 12.81
C HIS A 7 -2.58 12.41 12.55
N GLU A 8 -3.81 11.95 12.33
CA GLU A 8 -4.08 10.54 12.06
C GLU A 8 -3.39 10.16 10.75
N ASN A 9 -2.59 9.09 10.79
CA ASN A 9 -1.88 8.64 9.63
C ASN A 9 -2.77 7.67 8.85
N LEU A 10 -2.98 7.94 7.57
CA LEU A 10 -3.94 7.21 6.75
C LEU A 10 -3.27 6.64 5.51
N PHE A 11 -3.47 5.35 5.30
CA PHE A 11 -3.25 4.71 4.01
C PHE A 11 -4.48 4.91 3.14
N LYS A 12 -4.25 5.19 1.85
CA LYS A 12 -5.33 5.32 0.86
C LYS A 12 -4.99 4.54 -0.40
N PHE A 13 -5.88 3.64 -0.78
CA PHE A 13 -5.90 3.00 -2.09
C PHE A 13 -6.95 3.71 -2.96
N SER A 14 -6.56 4.18 -4.14
CA SER A 14 -7.46 4.88 -5.07
C SER A 14 -7.39 4.23 -6.44
N LEU A 15 -8.55 3.95 -7.04
CA LEU A 15 -8.69 3.45 -8.40
C LEU A 15 -9.32 4.53 -9.29
N TYR A 16 -8.69 4.77 -10.42
CA TYR A 16 -9.06 5.77 -11.41
C TYR A 16 -9.32 5.11 -12.77
N GLN A 17 -10.26 5.70 -13.51
CA GLN A 17 -10.38 5.52 -14.95
C GLN A 17 -10.17 6.90 -15.58
N ASP A 18 -9.16 7.00 -16.45
CA ASP A 18 -8.59 8.27 -16.89
C ASP A 18 -8.31 9.21 -15.67
N ASN A 19 -9.06 10.31 -15.54
CA ASN A 19 -8.94 11.28 -14.45
C ASN A 19 -10.08 11.19 -13.41
N GLU A 20 -11.00 10.25 -13.56
CA GLU A 20 -12.13 10.09 -12.64
C GLU A 20 -11.85 9.01 -11.59
N ILE A 21 -12.17 9.32 -10.33
CA ILE A 21 -12.12 8.36 -9.23
C ILE A 21 -13.27 7.37 -9.40
N VAL A 22 -12.93 6.10 -9.56
CA VAL A 22 -13.89 4.99 -9.58
C VAL A 22 -14.23 4.59 -8.15
N THR A 23 -13.22 4.37 -7.32
CA THR A 23 -13.38 3.99 -5.91
C THR A 23 -12.12 4.32 -5.11
N GLU A 24 -12.29 4.53 -3.80
CA GLU A 24 -11.19 4.71 -2.86
C GLU A 24 -11.46 3.92 -1.58
N ARG A 25 -10.39 3.43 -0.96
CA ARG A 25 -10.41 2.79 0.35
C ARG A 25 -9.33 3.38 1.23
N VAL A 26 -9.75 3.90 2.38
CA VAL A 26 -8.86 4.49 3.40
C VAL A 26 -8.83 3.59 4.63
N PHE A 27 -7.66 3.39 5.23
CA PHE A 27 -7.50 2.65 6.48
C PHE A 27 -6.36 3.24 7.33
N SER A 28 -6.42 3.03 8.64
CA SER A 28 -5.48 3.64 9.58
C SER A 28 -4.08 3.03 9.45
N ALA A 29 -3.09 3.90 9.25
CA ALA A 29 -1.68 3.57 9.28
C ALA A 29 -1.11 3.59 10.70
N ASP A 30 -1.86 4.13 11.67
CA ASP A 30 -1.45 4.23 13.08
C ASP A 30 -1.39 2.88 13.81
N THR A 31 -2.00 1.85 13.23
CA THR A 31 -1.87 0.46 13.66
C THR A 31 -0.43 -0.09 13.53
N PHE A 32 0.42 0.53 12.70
CA PHE A 32 1.78 0.07 12.43
C PHE A 32 2.83 1.00 13.04
N ASN A 33 3.99 0.42 13.37
CA ASN A 33 5.15 1.20 13.80
C ASN A 33 5.57 2.23 12.72
N PRO A 34 6.04 3.44 13.10
CA PRO A 34 6.56 4.42 12.14
C PRO A 34 7.55 3.86 11.11
N MET A 35 8.44 2.96 11.52
CA MET A 35 9.41 2.35 10.60
C MET A 35 8.70 1.56 9.48
N ALA A 36 7.82 0.63 9.84
CA ALA A 36 7.08 -0.18 8.86
C ALA A 36 6.13 0.67 8.01
N ARG A 37 5.55 1.70 8.62
CA ARG A 37 4.61 2.64 7.99
C ARG A 37 5.23 3.44 6.85
N TYR A 38 6.46 3.93 7.02
CA TYR A 38 7.14 4.75 6.02
C TYR A 38 8.08 3.95 5.10
N SER A 39 8.32 2.68 5.41
CA SER A 39 9.09 1.75 4.57
C SER A 39 8.22 0.78 3.76
N VAL A 40 6.95 1.11 3.52
CA VAL A 40 6.01 0.21 2.84
C VAL A 40 6.50 -0.12 1.44
N ASN A 41 6.55 -1.41 1.14
CA ASN A 41 6.88 -1.93 -0.19
C ASN A 41 5.87 -3.02 -0.57
N ILE A 42 5.05 -2.73 -1.58
CA ILE A 42 4.03 -3.65 -2.11
C ILE A 42 4.36 -4.15 -3.52
N LYS A 43 5.61 -4.03 -3.98
CA LYS A 43 6.02 -4.36 -5.35
C LYS A 43 5.61 -5.78 -5.77
N GLU A 44 5.69 -6.73 -4.84
CA GLU A 44 5.32 -8.13 -5.07
C GLU A 44 3.82 -8.33 -5.31
N LEU A 45 2.97 -7.46 -4.75
CA LEU A 45 1.51 -7.55 -4.91
C LEU A 45 1.04 -6.94 -6.23
N LEU A 46 1.82 -6.05 -6.85
CA LEU A 46 1.38 -5.26 -8.01
C LEU A 46 0.86 -6.11 -9.18
N PRO A 47 1.51 -7.22 -9.60
CA PRO A 47 0.99 -8.04 -10.69
C PRO A 47 -0.37 -8.67 -10.36
N SER A 48 -0.53 -9.14 -9.11
CA SER A 48 -1.79 -9.74 -8.63
C SER A 48 -2.90 -8.70 -8.58
N ILE A 49 -2.62 -7.51 -8.02
CA ILE A 49 -3.56 -6.39 -7.96
C ILE A 49 -4.04 -6.01 -9.36
N ILE A 50 -3.13 -5.81 -10.31
CA ILE A 50 -3.48 -5.46 -11.70
C ILE A 50 -4.38 -6.53 -12.31
N GLN A 51 -4.02 -7.81 -12.17
CA GLN A 51 -4.82 -8.90 -12.74
C GLN A 51 -6.23 -8.95 -12.14
N ARG A 52 -6.37 -8.76 -10.82
CA ARG A 52 -7.66 -8.76 -10.13
C ARG A 52 -8.52 -7.56 -10.56
N LEU A 53 -7.93 -6.37 -10.67
CA LEU A 53 -8.61 -5.18 -11.18
C LEU A 53 -9.03 -5.33 -12.65
N GLN A 54 -8.19 -5.90 -13.51
CA GLN A 54 -8.54 -6.18 -14.91
C GLN A 54 -9.72 -7.14 -15.02
N LYS A 55 -9.72 -8.23 -14.23
CA LYS A 55 -10.83 -9.20 -14.18
C LYS A 55 -12.11 -8.54 -13.68
N LEU A 56 -12.03 -7.73 -12.63
CA LEU A 56 -13.15 -6.97 -12.10
C LEU A 56 -13.73 -6.03 -13.16
N LEU A 57 -12.91 -5.13 -13.69
CA LEU A 57 -13.36 -4.05 -14.58
C LEU A 57 -13.83 -4.55 -15.96
N SER A 58 -13.52 -5.80 -16.33
CA SER A 58 -14.02 -6.45 -17.56
C SER A 58 -15.19 -7.41 -17.33
N LYS A 59 -15.68 -7.53 -16.09
CA LYS A 59 -16.76 -8.45 -15.73
C LYS A 59 -18.07 -8.00 -16.38
N ARG A 60 -18.66 -8.86 -17.23
CA ARG A 60 -19.89 -8.54 -17.99
C ARG A 60 -21.13 -8.43 -17.12
N ASN A 61 -21.24 -9.28 -16.11
CA ASN A 61 -22.42 -9.38 -15.23
C ASN A 61 -21.99 -9.09 -13.78
N PRO A 62 -21.83 -7.80 -13.41
CA PRO A 62 -21.63 -7.39 -12.03
C PRO A 62 -22.79 -7.80 -11.12
N THR A 63 -22.43 -8.12 -9.87
CA THR A 63 -23.39 -8.28 -8.78
C THR A 63 -23.64 -6.93 -8.13
N TYR A 64 -24.90 -6.60 -7.87
CA TYR A 64 -25.30 -5.34 -7.24
C TYR A 64 -26.01 -5.52 -5.90
N ARG A 65 -26.27 -6.78 -5.52
CA ARG A 65 -27.04 -7.11 -4.32
C ARG A 65 -26.13 -7.72 -3.27
N GLU A 66 -26.36 -7.33 -2.02
CA GLU A 66 -25.69 -7.91 -0.87
C GLU A 66 -26.67 -8.11 0.29
N ASP A 67 -26.56 -9.28 0.91
CA ASP A 67 -27.42 -9.69 2.01
C ASP A 67 -26.72 -9.42 3.35
N TYR A 68 -27.32 -8.58 4.17
CA TYR A 68 -26.91 -8.27 5.54
C TYR A 68 -27.96 -8.82 6.51
N GLY A 69 -27.84 -10.10 6.85
CA GLY A 69 -28.77 -10.79 7.73
C GLY A 69 -30.17 -10.84 7.12
N GLU A 70 -31.13 -10.15 7.73
CA GLU A 70 -32.52 -10.07 7.25
C GLU A 70 -32.75 -9.01 6.16
N LYS A 71 -31.72 -8.23 5.79
CA LYS A 71 -31.83 -7.13 4.81
C LYS A 71 -31.03 -7.41 3.55
N THR A 72 -31.66 -7.37 2.40
CA THR A 72 -30.99 -7.32 1.09
C THR A 72 -30.90 -5.88 0.62
N ILE A 73 -29.69 -5.43 0.31
CA ILE A 73 -29.43 -4.09 -0.25
C ILE A 73 -29.05 -4.26 -1.72
N ASP A 74 -29.71 -3.51 -2.60
CA ASP A 74 -29.39 -3.42 -4.03
C ASP A 74 -28.74 -2.06 -4.30
N PHE A 75 -27.41 -2.04 -4.41
CA PHE A 75 -26.60 -0.82 -4.54
C PHE A 75 -26.96 -0.01 -5.79
N LEU A 76 -27.31 -0.67 -6.88
CA LEU A 76 -27.72 0.00 -8.11
C LEU A 76 -29.07 0.69 -7.93
N SER A 77 -30.01 0.00 -7.29
CA SER A 77 -31.35 0.55 -7.02
C SER A 77 -31.28 1.74 -6.06
N GLU A 78 -30.46 1.66 -5.00
CA GLU A 78 -30.22 2.76 -4.08
C GLU A 78 -29.63 3.99 -4.79
N TYR A 79 -28.61 3.78 -5.63
CA TYR A 79 -28.03 4.87 -6.42
C TYR A 79 -29.07 5.53 -7.35
N GLN A 80 -29.89 4.72 -8.04
CA GLN A 80 -30.93 5.24 -8.92
C GLN A 80 -32.01 6.02 -8.14
N ASN A 81 -32.39 5.55 -6.96
CA ASN A 81 -33.37 6.24 -6.10
C ASN A 81 -32.82 7.58 -5.59
N ALA A 82 -31.55 7.61 -5.19
CA ALA A 82 -30.87 8.85 -4.80
C ALA A 82 -30.82 9.85 -5.96
N LEU A 83 -30.44 9.43 -7.16
CA LEU A 83 -30.44 10.35 -8.32
C LEU A 83 -31.82 10.94 -8.60
N LYS A 84 -32.88 10.12 -8.53
CA LYS A 84 -34.25 10.58 -8.74
C LYS A 84 -34.67 11.61 -7.71
N SER A 85 -34.31 11.44 -6.44
CA SER A 85 -34.68 12.41 -5.39
C SER A 85 -34.00 13.77 -5.59
N TYR A 86 -32.81 13.79 -6.19
CA TYR A 86 -32.09 15.01 -6.56
C TYR A 86 -32.43 15.55 -7.96
N GLY A 87 -33.36 14.91 -8.70
CA GLY A 87 -33.80 15.36 -10.02
C GLY A 87 -32.84 15.05 -11.17
N PHE A 88 -31.88 14.15 -10.99
CA PHE A 88 -30.95 13.72 -12.02
C PHE A 88 -31.48 12.53 -12.83
N SER A 89 -31.15 12.48 -14.13
CA SER A 89 -31.52 11.37 -15.02
C SER A 89 -30.71 10.11 -14.72
N THR A 90 -31.40 8.98 -14.62
CA THR A 90 -30.91 7.67 -14.15
C THR A 90 -30.21 6.84 -15.23
N GLU A 91 -29.26 7.40 -15.96
CA GLU A 91 -28.46 6.59 -16.90
C GLU A 91 -27.06 6.34 -16.32
N PRO A 92 -26.83 5.20 -15.63
CA PRO A 92 -25.50 4.78 -15.18
C PRO A 92 -24.45 4.78 -16.30
N ASN A 93 -24.91 4.59 -17.54
CA ASN A 93 -24.08 4.52 -18.75
C ASN A 93 -23.79 5.90 -19.39
N LYS A 94 -24.22 7.02 -18.78
CA LYS A 94 -23.89 8.38 -19.24
C LYS A 94 -22.67 9.00 -18.55
N LEU A 95 -21.95 8.23 -17.74
CA LEU A 95 -20.54 8.56 -17.46
C LEU A 95 -19.81 8.55 -18.80
N THR A 96 -19.06 9.60 -19.09
CA THR A 96 -18.37 9.81 -20.37
C THR A 96 -17.77 8.48 -20.85
N PRO A 97 -18.16 7.94 -22.02
CA PRO A 97 -17.69 6.64 -22.45
C PRO A 97 -16.17 6.69 -22.49
N PRO A 98 -15.49 5.79 -21.77
CA PRO A 98 -14.06 5.86 -21.62
C PRO A 98 -13.37 5.74 -22.98
N GLN A 99 -12.29 6.49 -23.18
CA GLN A 99 -11.56 6.43 -24.43
C GLN A 99 -10.78 5.13 -24.52
N ILE A 100 -11.02 4.37 -25.59
CA ILE A 100 -10.22 3.18 -25.90
C ILE A 100 -8.86 3.66 -26.40
N LYS A 101 -7.79 3.25 -25.72
CA LYS A 101 -6.41 3.47 -26.13
C LYS A 101 -5.82 2.16 -26.65
N SER A 102 -5.02 2.26 -27.70
CA SER A 102 -4.25 1.15 -28.27
C SER A 102 -2.78 1.44 -28.06
N VAL A 103 -2.08 0.55 -27.37
CA VAL A 103 -0.65 0.67 -27.08
C VAL A 103 0.08 -0.54 -27.64
N ASP A 104 1.02 -0.26 -28.53
CA ASP A 104 1.92 -1.25 -29.08
C ASP A 104 3.10 -1.48 -28.13
N ILE A 105 3.27 -2.73 -27.71
CA ILE A 105 4.41 -3.15 -26.89
C ILE A 105 5.45 -3.76 -27.82
N HIS A 106 6.63 -3.16 -27.82
CA HIS A 106 7.79 -3.61 -28.58
C HIS A 106 8.81 -4.30 -27.67
N ASP A 107 9.59 -5.22 -28.23
CA ASP A 107 10.75 -5.80 -27.54
C ASP A 107 11.93 -4.81 -27.53
N SER A 108 13.02 -5.18 -26.84
CA SER A 108 14.25 -4.38 -26.81
C SER A 108 14.90 -4.18 -28.18
N ALA A 109 14.49 -4.94 -29.20
CA ALA A 109 14.96 -4.85 -30.58
C ALA A 109 13.99 -4.07 -31.50
N GLY A 110 12.88 -3.55 -30.95
CA GLY A 110 11.87 -2.77 -31.67
C GLY A 110 10.78 -3.59 -32.37
N ASN A 111 10.78 -4.92 -32.26
CA ASN A 111 9.74 -5.75 -32.86
C ASN A 111 8.44 -5.66 -32.06
N LEU A 112 7.31 -5.53 -32.75
CA LEU A 112 5.99 -5.55 -32.11
C LEU A 112 5.74 -6.92 -31.46
N ILE A 113 5.59 -6.95 -30.13
CA ILE A 113 5.23 -8.14 -29.37
C ILE A 113 3.71 -8.28 -29.34
N LYS A 114 3.01 -7.22 -28.92
CA LYS A 114 1.55 -7.23 -28.77
C LYS A 114 0.99 -5.82 -28.76
N THR A 115 -0.19 -5.65 -29.34
CA THR A 115 -1.01 -4.45 -29.17
C THR A 115 -1.98 -4.70 -28.02
N ILE A 116 -1.96 -3.84 -27.00
CA ILE A 116 -3.00 -3.81 -25.97
C ILE A 116 -4.03 -2.79 -26.38
N THR A 117 -5.26 -3.23 -26.59
CA THR A 117 -6.42 -2.35 -26.78
C THR A 117 -7.28 -2.38 -25.53
N GLY A 118 -7.64 -1.21 -25.01
CA GLY A 118 -8.48 -1.14 -23.82
C GLY A 118 -8.64 0.25 -23.25
N VAL A 119 -9.39 0.33 -22.16
CA VAL A 119 -9.52 1.56 -21.37
C VAL A 119 -8.33 1.66 -20.42
N GLU A 120 -7.71 2.84 -20.38
CA GLU A 120 -6.64 3.12 -19.43
C GLU A 120 -7.22 3.33 -18.03
N CYS A 121 -6.70 2.56 -17.09
CA CYS A 121 -7.02 2.65 -15.68
C CYS A 121 -5.73 2.85 -14.89
N LYS A 122 -5.87 3.45 -13.70
CA LYS A 122 -4.74 3.72 -12.84
C LYS A 122 -5.11 3.42 -11.41
N PHE A 123 -4.24 2.76 -10.66
CA PHE A 123 -4.39 2.73 -9.22
C PHE A 123 -3.19 3.38 -8.54
N CYS A 124 -3.48 4.00 -7.41
CA CYS A 124 -2.51 4.70 -6.58
C CYS A 124 -2.64 4.23 -5.14
N PHE A 125 -1.50 4.13 -4.45
CA PHE A 125 -1.44 3.84 -3.03
C PHE A 125 -0.67 4.94 -2.33
N PHE A 126 -1.26 5.54 -1.30
CA PHE A 126 -0.74 6.71 -0.60
C PHE A 126 -0.62 6.47 0.91
N ILE A 127 0.26 7.25 1.53
CA ILE A 127 0.28 7.51 2.96
C ILE A 127 0.27 9.02 3.20
N ASN A 128 -0.71 9.54 3.94
CA ASN A 128 -0.82 10.99 4.25
C ASN A 128 -0.66 11.87 3.00
N ASN A 129 -1.26 11.47 1.88
CA ASN A 129 -1.15 12.10 0.56
C ASN A 129 0.22 11.97 -0.14
N ASN A 130 1.22 11.37 0.48
CA ASN A 130 2.45 10.98 -0.21
C ASN A 130 2.23 9.69 -0.99
N MET A 131 2.54 9.72 -2.28
CA MET A 131 2.36 8.57 -3.16
C MET A 131 3.46 7.53 -2.91
N ILE A 132 3.06 6.32 -2.56
CA ILE A 132 3.95 5.16 -2.40
C ILE A 132 4.09 4.45 -3.74
N VAL A 133 2.96 4.23 -4.43
CA VAL A 133 2.91 3.55 -5.72
C VAL A 133 1.86 4.17 -6.61
N GLU A 134 2.19 4.28 -7.89
CA GLU A 134 1.23 4.49 -8.98
C GLU A 134 1.48 3.43 -10.07
N ARG A 135 0.39 2.84 -10.59
CA ARG A 135 0.46 1.91 -11.71
C ARG A 135 -0.69 2.17 -12.68
N ILE A 136 -0.30 2.37 -13.93
CA ILE A 136 -1.20 2.43 -15.08
C ILE A 136 -1.34 1.02 -15.65
N PHE A 137 -2.56 0.64 -16.01
CA PHE A 137 -2.88 -0.63 -16.63
C PHE A 137 -4.06 -0.45 -17.58
N TYR A 138 -4.26 -1.40 -18.49
CA TYR A 138 -5.30 -1.33 -19.50
C TYR A 138 -6.30 -2.47 -19.31
N VAL A 139 -7.57 -2.19 -19.58
CA VAL A 139 -8.67 -3.15 -19.43
C VAL A 139 -9.36 -3.36 -20.78
N ASP A 140 -9.26 -4.58 -21.32
CA ASP A 140 -10.08 -5.01 -22.46
C ASP A 140 -11.54 -5.18 -22.02
N LYS A 141 -12.49 -4.84 -22.90
CA LYS A 141 -13.95 -4.93 -22.63
C LYS A 141 -14.36 -4.29 -21.30
N TYR A 142 -13.84 -3.10 -21.04
CA TYR A 142 -14.16 -2.34 -19.84
C TYR A 142 -15.69 -2.18 -19.67
N ASN A 143 -16.18 -2.52 -18.48
CA ASN A 143 -17.58 -2.39 -18.11
C ASN A 143 -17.76 -1.23 -17.12
N PRO A 144 -18.30 -0.07 -17.54
CA PRO A 144 -18.51 1.07 -16.65
C PRO A 144 -19.51 0.79 -15.53
N ALA A 145 -20.43 -0.16 -15.71
CA ALA A 145 -21.44 -0.48 -14.71
C ALA A 145 -20.84 -1.11 -13.43
N ILE A 146 -19.58 -1.59 -13.48
CA ILE A 146 -18.85 -2.14 -12.33
C ILE A 146 -18.71 -1.13 -11.19
N ARG A 147 -18.72 0.17 -11.48
CA ARG A 147 -18.64 1.23 -10.47
C ARG A 147 -19.72 1.12 -9.39
N PHE A 148 -20.88 0.55 -9.73
CA PHE A 148 -22.03 0.41 -8.82
C PHE A 148 -22.15 -0.99 -8.22
N SER A 149 -21.21 -1.89 -8.56
CA SER A 149 -21.26 -3.30 -8.15
C SER A 149 -20.78 -3.51 -6.71
N THR A 150 -21.18 -4.63 -6.10
CA THR A 150 -20.57 -5.13 -4.86
C THR A 150 -19.20 -5.76 -5.13
N ASP A 151 -18.98 -6.22 -6.36
CA ASP A 151 -17.71 -6.83 -6.78
C ASP A 151 -16.53 -5.87 -6.62
N ILE A 152 -16.71 -4.57 -6.91
CA ILE A 152 -15.63 -3.58 -6.76
C ILE A 152 -15.28 -3.35 -5.29
N VAL A 153 -16.28 -3.32 -4.41
CA VAL A 153 -16.09 -3.18 -2.96
C VAL A 153 -15.30 -4.38 -2.42
N ASN A 154 -15.74 -5.59 -2.75
CA ASN A 154 -15.10 -6.83 -2.30
C ASN A 154 -13.67 -6.94 -2.82
N THR A 155 -13.47 -6.71 -4.12
CA THR A 155 -12.14 -6.78 -4.73
C THR A 155 -11.17 -5.77 -4.12
N VAL A 156 -11.61 -4.52 -3.91
CA VAL A 156 -10.76 -3.50 -3.30
C VAL A 156 -10.48 -3.80 -1.83
N ASN A 157 -11.47 -4.28 -1.07
CA ASN A 157 -11.27 -4.67 0.32
C ASN A 157 -10.22 -5.78 0.44
N ASP A 158 -10.36 -6.85 -0.35
CA ASP A 158 -9.40 -7.93 -0.42
C ASP A 158 -7.99 -7.42 -0.82
N ILE A 159 -7.88 -6.51 -1.80
CA ILE A 159 -6.59 -5.90 -2.18
C ILE A 159 -5.99 -5.13 -0.99
N THR A 160 -6.81 -4.35 -0.28
CA THR A 160 -6.34 -3.60 0.89
C THR A 160 -5.95 -4.51 2.04
N GLU A 161 -6.61 -5.66 2.21
CA GLU A 161 -6.26 -6.68 3.20
C GLU A 161 -4.94 -7.38 2.86
N ASP A 162 -4.70 -7.67 1.56
CA ASP A 162 -3.41 -8.18 1.09
C ASP A 162 -2.28 -7.21 1.42
N ILE A 163 -2.49 -5.91 1.13
CA ILE A 163 -1.54 -4.83 1.45
C ILE A 163 -1.32 -4.75 2.96
N PHE A 164 -2.41 -4.71 3.74
CA PHE A 164 -2.37 -4.64 5.19
C PHE A 164 -1.57 -5.81 5.78
N SER A 165 -1.82 -7.03 5.28
CA SER A 165 -1.12 -8.25 5.69
C SER A 165 0.38 -8.20 5.40
N VAL A 166 0.79 -7.68 4.24
CA VAL A 166 2.21 -7.49 3.91
C VAL A 166 2.87 -6.48 4.85
N ILE A 167 2.22 -5.35 5.13
CA ILE A 167 2.74 -4.34 6.06
C ILE A 167 2.87 -4.93 7.46
N LYS A 168 1.83 -5.64 7.94
CA LYS A 168 1.80 -6.31 9.25
C LYS A 168 2.93 -7.33 9.40
N ARG A 169 3.18 -8.13 8.36
CA ARG A 169 4.27 -9.11 8.35
C ARG A 169 5.63 -8.42 8.44
N ASN A 170 5.83 -7.36 7.65
CA ASN A 170 7.08 -6.59 7.68
C ASN A 170 7.29 -5.91 9.04
N ASP A 171 6.24 -5.34 9.64
CA ASP A 171 6.31 -4.73 10.97
C ASP A 171 6.69 -5.76 12.03
N SER A 172 6.07 -6.94 11.98
CA SER A 172 6.40 -8.07 12.88
C SER A 172 7.86 -8.49 12.74
N ASN A 173 8.35 -8.64 11.49
CA ASN A 173 9.75 -8.99 11.23
C ASN A 173 10.71 -7.93 11.78
N ASN A 174 10.42 -6.65 11.56
CA ASN A 174 11.25 -5.55 12.07
C ASN A 174 11.34 -5.55 13.60
N ILE A 175 10.24 -5.86 14.30
CA ILE A 175 10.21 -5.98 15.76
C ILE A 175 11.05 -7.16 16.23
N TRP A 176 10.97 -8.31 15.56
CA TRP A 176 11.80 -9.48 15.88
C TRP A 176 13.29 -9.24 15.62
N ASP A 177 13.63 -8.56 14.53
CA ASP A 177 14.99 -8.16 14.20
C ASP A 177 15.53 -7.20 15.27
N ASP A 178 14.75 -6.19 15.66
CA ASP A 178 15.10 -5.26 16.75
C ASP A 178 15.40 -6.06 18.03
N PHE A 179 14.53 -7.00 18.40
CA PHE A 179 14.69 -7.85 19.59
C PHE A 179 15.96 -8.69 19.53
N ASN A 180 16.22 -9.35 18.40
CA ASN A 180 17.39 -10.20 18.21
C ASN A 180 18.70 -9.40 18.33
N ILE A 181 18.74 -8.21 17.72
CA ILE A 181 19.91 -7.33 17.79
C ILE A 181 20.12 -6.86 19.24
N ILE A 182 19.07 -6.38 19.93
CA ILE A 182 19.16 -5.94 21.33
C ILE A 182 19.67 -7.06 22.23
N LYS A 183 19.06 -8.25 22.14
CA LYS A 183 19.39 -9.39 22.98
C LYS A 183 20.81 -9.88 22.75
N THR A 184 21.24 -9.93 21.48
CA THR A 184 22.55 -10.49 21.11
C THR A 184 23.68 -9.53 21.44
N TYR A 185 23.55 -8.26 21.07
CA TYR A 185 24.61 -7.25 21.18
C TYR A 185 24.53 -6.41 22.46
N GLY A 186 23.43 -6.48 23.21
CA GLY A 186 23.29 -5.82 24.51
C GLY A 186 22.97 -4.32 24.42
N PHE A 187 22.31 -3.87 23.35
CA PHE A 187 21.88 -2.48 23.24
C PHE A 187 20.91 -2.12 24.37
N GLY A 188 21.19 -1.03 25.10
CA GLY A 188 20.39 -0.65 26.27
C GLY A 188 19.02 -0.06 25.95
N HIS A 189 18.79 0.39 24.71
CA HIS A 189 17.52 0.99 24.27
C HIS A 189 17.25 0.68 22.80
N ILE A 190 15.96 0.54 22.44
CA ILE A 190 15.54 0.21 21.06
C ILE A 190 15.92 1.28 20.03
N ASN A 191 16.01 2.54 20.45
CA ASN A 191 16.38 3.63 19.55
C ASN A 191 17.78 3.43 18.95
N PHE A 192 18.74 2.86 19.69
CA PHE A 192 20.06 2.56 19.13
C PHE A 192 19.97 1.64 17.92
N VAL A 193 19.09 0.65 17.96
CA VAL A 193 18.89 -0.29 16.84
C VAL A 193 18.11 0.35 15.69
N ARG A 194 17.22 1.29 15.98
CA ARG A 194 16.43 2.01 14.97
C ARG A 194 17.18 3.15 14.29
N GLU A 195 18.25 3.63 14.90
CA GLU A 195 19.19 4.58 14.30
C GLU A 195 20.22 3.90 13.40
N LEU A 196 20.40 2.57 13.50
CA LEU A 196 21.27 1.83 12.59
C LEU A 196 20.78 1.93 11.15
N THR A 197 21.73 2.07 10.23
CA THR A 197 21.42 1.96 8.79
C THR A 197 20.96 0.54 8.47
N ARG A 198 20.25 0.39 7.34
CA ARG A 198 19.81 -0.92 6.87
C ARG A 198 20.97 -1.91 6.70
N GLU A 199 22.10 -1.44 6.18
CA GLU A 199 23.31 -2.25 5.99
C GLU A 199 23.92 -2.72 7.32
N GLN A 200 23.96 -1.84 8.32
CA GLN A 200 24.42 -2.19 9.66
C GLN A 200 23.50 -3.22 10.32
N ARG A 201 22.18 -3.02 10.22
CA ARG A 201 21.19 -3.99 10.72
C ARG A 201 21.36 -5.34 10.06
N ASP A 202 21.46 -5.39 8.73
CA ASP A 202 21.68 -6.63 7.99
C ASP A 202 22.98 -7.31 8.40
N THR A 203 24.04 -6.53 8.64
CA THR A 203 25.33 -7.05 9.11
C THR A 203 25.21 -7.67 10.50
N TYR A 204 24.54 -7.00 11.43
CA TYR A 204 24.31 -7.53 12.77
C TYR A 204 23.43 -8.78 12.73
N LEU A 205 22.34 -8.79 11.96
CA LEU A 205 21.47 -9.96 11.83
C LEU A 205 22.20 -11.18 11.25
N ARG A 206 23.07 -10.99 10.26
CA ARG A 206 23.86 -12.09 9.67
C ARG A 206 24.88 -12.70 10.63
N ASN A 207 25.39 -11.91 11.57
CA ASN A 207 26.47 -12.32 12.47
C ASN A 207 25.98 -12.62 13.91
N ILE A 208 24.68 -12.89 14.10
CA ILE A 208 24.12 -13.24 15.43
C ILE A 208 24.80 -14.50 16.02
N GLY A 209 25.22 -15.44 15.18
CA GLY A 209 25.88 -16.68 15.59
C GLY A 209 27.41 -16.62 15.64
N ASP A 210 28.02 -15.49 15.27
CA ASP A 210 29.48 -15.32 15.29
C ASP A 210 29.92 -14.73 16.63
N GLU A 211 30.45 -15.58 17.52
CA GLU A 211 30.84 -15.18 18.88
C GLU A 211 31.93 -14.10 18.90
N ASP A 212 32.88 -14.14 17.96
CA ASP A 212 33.98 -13.19 17.88
C ASP A 212 33.47 -11.82 17.42
N PHE A 213 32.60 -11.82 16.40
CA PHE A 213 31.94 -10.61 15.95
C PHE A 213 31.08 -10.00 17.06
N VAL A 214 30.24 -10.80 17.73
CA VAL A 214 29.38 -10.34 18.83
C VAL A 214 30.20 -9.76 19.98
N ARG A 215 31.32 -10.40 20.37
CA ARG A 215 32.20 -9.90 21.41
C ARG A 215 32.84 -8.57 21.00
N SER A 216 33.26 -8.43 19.73
CA SER A 216 33.88 -7.18 19.23
C SER A 216 32.92 -5.99 19.32
N ILE A 217 31.66 -6.17 18.92
CA ILE A 217 30.63 -5.12 18.97
C ILE A 217 30.29 -4.78 20.43
N LYS A 218 30.13 -5.77 21.30
CA LYS A 218 29.89 -5.53 22.74
C LYS A 218 31.00 -4.70 23.38
N LEU A 219 32.26 -4.91 22.99
CA LEU A 219 33.39 -4.14 23.51
C LEU A 219 33.35 -2.68 23.02
N GLN A 220 32.91 -2.42 21.79
CA GLN A 220 32.76 -1.06 21.25
C GLN A 220 31.72 -0.25 22.04
N TYR A 221 30.55 -0.82 22.31
CA TYR A 221 29.47 -0.12 23.02
C TYR A 221 29.63 -0.08 24.55
N ARG A 222 30.63 -0.79 25.10
CA ARG A 222 30.93 -0.79 26.54
C ARG A 222 32.01 0.20 26.96
N LYS A 223 32.75 0.79 26.00
CA LYS A 223 33.67 1.91 26.31
C LYS A 223 32.84 3.17 26.57
N PRO A 224 32.87 3.74 27.78
CA PRO A 224 32.28 5.06 28.01
C PRO A 224 33.08 6.10 27.23
N ASN A 225 32.43 7.20 26.83
CA ASN A 225 33.07 8.45 26.41
C ASN A 225 34.16 8.84 27.44
N THR A 226 35.41 8.45 27.19
CA THR A 226 36.55 8.75 28.08
C THR A 226 37.65 9.52 27.34
N GLU A 227 37.31 10.20 26.24
CA GLU A 227 38.26 11.00 25.44
C GLU A 227 37.81 12.45 25.20
N GLU A 228 36.86 12.97 26.00
CA GLU A 228 36.55 14.41 26.06
C GLU A 228 36.78 14.96 27.47
N ALA A 229 38.01 14.85 27.98
CA ALA A 229 38.41 15.54 29.20
C ALA A 229 39.94 15.71 29.31
N THR A 230 40.62 16.21 28.27
CA THR A 230 41.99 16.73 28.43
C THR A 230 42.35 17.67 27.28
N THR A 231 41.90 18.92 27.38
CA THR A 231 42.62 20.11 26.89
C THR A 231 41.99 21.34 27.51
N VAL A 232 42.42 21.68 28.73
CA VAL A 232 42.48 23.08 29.16
C VAL A 232 43.96 23.33 29.39
N GLU A 233 44.53 24.08 28.46
CA GLU A 233 45.93 24.50 28.42
C GLU A 233 46.24 25.42 29.62
N GLU A 234 47.47 25.30 30.12
CA GLU A 234 48.12 26.17 31.11
C GLU A 234 48.41 27.57 30.54
#